data_AF-A0A061H7U0-F1
#
_entry.id   AF-A0A061H7U0-F1
#
_cell.length_a   1.000
_cell.length_b   1.000
_cell.length_c   1.000
_cell.angle_alpha   90.00
_cell.angle_beta   90.00
_cell.angle_gamma   90.00
#
_symmetry.space_group_name_H-M   'P 1'
#
loop_
_entity.id
_entity.type
_entity.pdbx_description
1 polymer ?
#
loop_
_entity_poly.entity_id
_entity_poly.type
_entity_poly.pdbx_seq_one_letter_code
_entity_poly.pdbx_strand_id
1 'polypeptide(L)'
;MTRLASSSASSQALGALVHLRPSATTAARLATSARSTDASRPAPRSNPSKTPASHTAPLLHRSQLSPSAPPALPKKSYSPFTVSVVKGLAKLMGYNSLSSTAIRVTSDLYDRCAERAHVERNFWYGDCALPQTYQTWFQITNLHIYLLLVRFRALPRDEARTYSQELINHFFIDAESRMRDRFGVQTSRLVKGYMRDMHQQHRGSILSFDEGLVGGDVRMAQALWRNIWGAGWGTSGACPTSRAT
;
A
#
# COMPACT_ATOMS: atom_id res chain seq x y z
N MET A 1 39.78 58.77 -30.22
CA MET A 1 39.40 57.99 -29.02
C MET A 1 38.91 56.62 -29.48
N THR A 2 39.62 55.57 -29.06
CA THR A 2 39.19 54.14 -28.90
C THR A 2 38.52 53.46 -30.13
N ARG A 3 39.25 52.69 -30.98
CA ARG A 3 39.62 51.24 -30.88
C ARG A 3 38.38 50.34 -30.64
N LEU A 4 38.12 49.23 -31.35
CA LEU A 4 38.97 48.25 -32.04
C LEU A 4 38.12 47.38 -33.01
N ALA A 5 38.75 46.94 -34.09
CA ALA A 5 38.28 45.93 -35.03
C ALA A 5 38.22 44.53 -34.43
N SER A 6 37.33 43.69 -34.96
CA SER A 6 37.33 42.23 -34.76
C SER A 6 36.94 41.56 -36.08
N SER A 7 37.88 40.81 -36.66
CA SER A 7 37.70 39.97 -37.84
C SER A 7 38.55 38.71 -37.68
N SER A 8 37.95 37.58 -38.11
CA SER A 8 38.59 36.30 -38.45
C SER A 8 39.15 35.50 -37.27
N ALA A 9 39.26 34.18 -37.28
CA ALA A 9 39.03 33.16 -38.30
C ALA A 9 38.96 31.79 -37.62
N SER A 10 38.42 30.82 -38.35
CA SER A 10 38.50 29.38 -38.10
C SER A 10 39.94 28.85 -38.19
N SER A 11 40.33 27.88 -37.34
CA SER A 11 41.06 26.66 -37.76
C SER A 11 41.36 25.69 -36.61
N GLN A 12 40.87 24.46 -36.77
CA GLN A 12 41.50 23.13 -36.66
C GLN A 12 42.44 22.70 -35.50
N ALA A 13 42.32 21.38 -35.21
CA ALA A 13 43.33 20.38 -34.77
C ALA A 13 43.21 19.87 -33.31
N LEU A 14 43.55 18.65 -32.89
CA LEU A 14 43.90 17.32 -33.44
C LEU A 14 44.02 16.38 -32.20
N GLY A 15 43.77 15.06 -32.37
CA GLY A 15 44.25 13.96 -31.49
C GLY A 15 43.45 13.72 -30.19
N ALA A 16 43.31 12.51 -29.63
CA ALA A 16 43.90 11.19 -29.89
C ALA A 16 42.99 10.07 -29.33
N LEU A 17 43.06 8.91 -29.97
CA LEU A 17 42.39 7.65 -29.63
C LEU A 17 43.13 6.92 -28.49
N VAL A 18 42.46 6.49 -27.41
CA VAL A 18 42.92 5.39 -26.54
C VAL A 18 41.74 4.56 -26.04
N HIS A 19 41.69 3.31 -26.50
CA HIS A 19 40.88 2.21 -25.98
C HIS A 19 41.46 1.68 -24.66
N LEU A 20 40.63 1.38 -23.64
CA LEU A 20 40.94 0.41 -22.57
C LEU A 20 39.65 -0.22 -21.98
N ARG A 21 39.74 -1.54 -21.77
CA ARG A 21 38.69 -2.54 -21.47
C ARG A 21 38.11 -2.49 -20.04
N PRO A 22 36.95 -3.16 -19.79
CA PRO A 22 36.39 -3.34 -18.46
C PRO A 22 37.03 -4.52 -17.69
N SER A 23 37.33 -4.32 -16.41
CA SER A 23 37.86 -5.35 -15.49
C SER A 23 36.73 -6.07 -14.76
N ALA A 24 36.65 -7.38 -14.95
CA ALA A 24 35.82 -8.30 -14.17
C ALA A 24 36.50 -8.66 -12.84
N THR A 25 35.78 -8.57 -11.73
CA THR A 25 36.27 -9.00 -10.41
C THR A 25 35.72 -10.39 -10.08
N THR A 26 36.60 -11.37 -10.13
CA THR A 26 36.39 -12.75 -9.71
C THR A 26 36.49 -12.85 -8.18
N ALA A 27 35.40 -13.21 -7.50
CA ALA A 27 35.44 -13.55 -6.07
C ALA A 27 35.72 -15.05 -5.90
N ALA A 28 36.84 -15.35 -5.25
CA ALA A 28 37.36 -16.68 -5.00
C ALA A 28 36.53 -17.47 -3.98
N ARG A 29 36.32 -18.76 -4.28
CA ARG A 29 35.84 -19.77 -3.34
C ARG A 29 36.97 -20.16 -2.40
N LEU A 30 36.70 -20.18 -1.09
CA LEU A 30 37.53 -20.90 -0.12
C LEU A 30 36.74 -22.09 0.40
N ALA A 31 37.23 -23.28 0.07
CA ALA A 31 36.88 -24.54 0.69
C ALA A 31 38.00 -24.89 1.68
N THR A 32 37.64 -25.21 2.92
CA THR A 32 38.52 -25.91 3.86
C THR A 32 37.73 -26.99 4.58
N SER A 33 38.42 -28.11 4.77
CA SER A 33 37.92 -29.44 5.05
C SER A 33 38.06 -29.81 6.52
N ALA A 34 37.11 -30.65 6.98
CA ALA A 34 37.18 -31.72 7.99
C ALA A 34 37.60 -31.42 9.45
N ARG A 35 36.75 -31.86 10.40
CA ARG A 35 37.08 -33.02 11.28
C ARG A 35 35.83 -33.55 12.00
N SER A 36 35.74 -34.87 12.06
CA SER A 36 34.77 -35.72 12.77
C SER A 36 35.17 -35.95 14.23
N THR A 37 34.17 -36.03 15.12
CA THR A 37 34.24 -36.80 16.37
C THR A 37 32.88 -37.41 16.69
N ASP A 38 32.92 -38.73 16.86
CA ASP A 38 31.89 -39.67 17.25
C ASP A 38 31.60 -39.63 18.76
N ALA A 39 30.34 -39.80 19.18
CA ALA A 39 29.94 -40.26 20.52
C ALA A 39 28.40 -40.49 20.63
N SER A 40 28.00 -41.74 20.48
CA SER A 40 27.07 -42.53 21.32
C SER A 40 25.70 -42.00 21.81
N ARG A 41 24.65 -42.78 21.45
CA ARG A 41 23.23 -42.81 21.90
C ARG A 41 23.07 -43.18 23.39
N PRO A 42 21.91 -42.98 24.08
CA PRO A 42 20.68 -43.75 23.81
C PRO A 42 19.34 -42.98 23.90
N ALA A 43 18.29 -43.54 23.28
CA ALA A 43 16.87 -43.17 23.45
C ALA A 43 16.24 -44.10 24.52
N PRO A 44 15.06 -43.82 25.12
CA PRO A 44 13.81 -44.23 24.45
C PRO A 44 12.48 -43.50 24.84
N ARG A 45 11.42 -43.82 24.07
CA ARG A 45 9.95 -43.91 24.36
C ARG A 45 8.98 -42.82 23.83
N SER A 46 8.34 -43.14 22.68
CA SER A 46 6.87 -43.25 22.40
C SER A 46 5.90 -42.41 23.24
N ASN A 47 4.88 -41.67 22.76
CA ASN A 47 3.91 -41.75 21.63
C ASN A 47 3.04 -40.45 21.67
N PRO A 48 1.97 -40.22 20.87
CA PRO A 48 1.72 -40.48 19.45
C PRO A 48 1.21 -39.23 18.67
N SER A 49 1.35 -39.30 17.34
CA SER A 49 0.48 -38.72 16.28
C SER A 49 -0.36 -37.45 16.54
N LYS A 50 -0.07 -36.36 15.79
CA LYS A 50 -1.06 -35.62 14.95
C LYS A 50 -0.36 -35.01 13.73
N THR A 51 -0.80 -35.42 12.54
CA THR A 51 -0.48 -34.87 11.21
C THR A 51 -1.03 -33.43 11.05
N PRO A 52 -0.53 -32.65 10.07
CA PRO A 52 -0.52 -31.19 10.08
C PRO A 52 -1.84 -30.61 9.59
N ALA A 53 -2.43 -29.71 10.39
CA ALA A 53 -3.52 -28.87 9.92
C ALA A 53 -2.95 -27.63 9.22
N SER A 54 -2.96 -27.67 7.90
CA SER A 54 -2.96 -26.50 7.03
C SER A 54 -4.12 -25.58 7.45
N HIS A 55 -3.81 -24.51 8.18
CA HIS A 55 -4.70 -23.37 8.33
C HIS A 55 -4.15 -22.22 7.49
N THR A 56 -4.59 -22.16 6.23
CA THR A 56 -4.60 -20.91 5.46
C THR A 56 -5.60 -20.00 6.16
N ALA A 57 -5.15 -19.25 7.16
CA ALA A 57 -5.96 -18.24 7.80
C ALA A 57 -6.27 -17.15 6.75
N PRO A 58 -7.54 -16.81 6.50
CA PRO A 58 -7.87 -15.67 5.66
C PRO A 58 -7.31 -14.40 6.33
N LEU A 59 -6.60 -13.58 5.55
CA LEU A 59 -6.00 -12.29 5.95
C LEU A 59 -7.06 -11.20 6.21
N LEU A 60 -8.13 -11.52 6.93
CA LEU A 60 -9.06 -10.51 7.42
C LEU A 60 -8.49 -9.95 8.72
N HIS A 61 -7.51 -9.05 8.58
CA HIS A 61 -7.13 -8.18 9.69
C HIS A 61 -8.31 -7.21 9.91
N ARG A 62 -9.21 -7.57 10.84
CA ARG A 62 -10.31 -6.70 11.25
C ARG A 62 -9.70 -5.50 11.96
N SER A 63 -9.82 -4.32 11.36
CA SER A 63 -9.36 -3.06 11.96
C SER A 63 -9.97 -2.91 13.36
N GLN A 64 -9.11 -2.90 14.39
CA GLN A 64 -9.48 -2.75 15.80
C GLN A 64 -9.89 -1.31 16.17
N LEU A 65 -10.08 -0.44 15.16
CA LEU A 65 -10.49 0.95 15.32
C LEU A 65 -12.01 1.12 15.46
N SER A 66 -12.80 0.10 15.12
CA SER A 66 -14.24 0.11 15.39
C SER A 66 -14.47 -0.32 16.84
N PRO A 67 -14.99 0.57 17.72
CA PRO A 67 -15.46 0.13 19.03
C PRO A 67 -16.57 -0.89 18.75
N SER A 68 -16.38 -2.13 19.20
CA SER A 68 -17.44 -3.15 19.17
C SER A 68 -18.74 -2.52 19.66
N ALA A 69 -19.78 -2.58 18.82
CA ALA A 69 -21.09 -2.08 19.19
C ALA A 69 -21.48 -2.66 20.56
N PRO A 70 -21.87 -1.82 21.54
CA PRO A 70 -22.26 -2.33 22.85
C PRO A 70 -23.43 -3.31 22.70
N PRO A 71 -23.52 -4.32 23.59
CA PRO A 71 -24.60 -5.31 23.54
C PRO A 71 -25.96 -4.62 23.52
N ALA A 72 -26.88 -5.11 22.69
CA ALA A 72 -28.20 -4.52 22.51
C ALA A 72 -28.91 -4.37 23.85
N LEU A 73 -28.96 -3.14 24.37
CA LEU A 73 -29.66 -2.81 25.60
C LEU A 73 -31.17 -3.03 25.40
N PRO A 74 -31.90 -3.50 26.43
CA PRO A 74 -33.35 -3.69 26.34
C PRO A 74 -34.03 -2.37 25.96
N LYS A 75 -34.97 -2.41 25.00
CA LYS A 75 -35.71 -1.25 24.46
C LYS A 75 -36.56 -0.61 25.56
N LYS A 76 -35.97 0.27 26.37
CA LYS A 76 -36.71 1.11 27.33
C LYS A 76 -37.31 2.29 26.59
N SER A 77 -38.62 2.47 26.74
CA SER A 77 -39.35 3.63 26.20
C SER A 77 -38.96 4.87 27.00
N TYR A 78 -38.24 5.80 26.38
CA TYR A 78 -37.86 7.06 27.00
C TYR A 78 -38.86 8.16 26.62
N SER A 79 -39.13 9.07 27.57
CA SER A 79 -40.01 10.20 27.31
C SER A 79 -39.40 11.14 26.24
N PRO A 80 -40.23 11.73 25.35
CA PRO A 80 -39.75 12.59 24.25
C PRO A 80 -38.99 13.83 24.73
N PHE A 81 -39.30 14.30 25.94
CA PHE A 81 -38.62 15.42 26.58
C PHE A 81 -37.20 15.06 27.01
N THR A 82 -37.01 13.90 27.66
CA THR A 82 -35.69 13.44 28.10
C THR A 82 -34.76 13.22 26.90
N VAL A 83 -35.27 12.66 25.81
CA VAL A 83 -34.47 12.49 24.57
C VAL A 83 -34.04 13.84 23.99
N SER A 84 -34.90 14.86 24.03
CA SER A 84 -34.55 16.22 23.56
C SER A 84 -33.51 16.89 24.45
N VAL A 85 -33.62 16.75 25.78
CA VAL A 85 -32.62 17.28 26.73
C VAL A 85 -31.28 16.58 26.55
N VAL A 86 -31.26 15.25 26.45
CA VAL A 86 -30.03 14.47 26.24
C VAL A 86 -29.42 14.80 24.88
N LYS A 87 -30.22 14.94 23.82
CA LYS A 87 -29.73 15.31 22.48
C LYS A 87 -29.17 16.74 22.45
N GLY A 88 -29.80 17.67 23.18
CA GLY A 88 -29.30 19.04 23.38
C GLY A 88 -27.98 19.07 24.14
N LEU A 89 -27.89 18.35 25.26
CA LEU A 89 -26.67 18.23 26.06
C LEU A 89 -25.55 17.51 25.29
N ALA A 90 -25.87 16.47 24.53
CA ALA A 90 -24.91 15.77 23.66
C ALA A 90 -24.37 16.69 22.55
N LYS A 91 -25.22 17.52 21.95
CA LYS A 91 -24.79 18.53 20.96
C LYS A 91 -23.90 19.59 21.61
N LEU A 92 -24.25 20.06 22.81
CA LEU A 92 -23.47 21.02 23.59
C LEU A 92 -22.12 20.45 24.05
N MET A 93 -22.08 19.15 24.37
CA MET A 93 -20.87 18.40 24.73
C MET A 93 -20.05 17.91 23.52
N GLY A 94 -20.42 18.27 22.29
CA GLY A 94 -19.65 17.95 21.09
C GLY A 94 -19.74 16.50 20.60
N TYR A 95 -20.72 15.71 21.05
CA TYR A 95 -20.90 14.29 20.67
C TYR A 95 -21.29 14.06 19.20
N ASN A 96 -21.39 15.10 18.38
CA ASN A 96 -21.49 15.04 16.91
C ASN A 96 -20.50 16.02 16.25
N SER A 97 -19.30 16.16 16.81
CA SER A 97 -18.26 16.95 16.14
C SER A 97 -17.99 16.35 14.76
N LEU A 98 -17.75 17.23 13.79
CA LEU A 98 -17.44 16.88 12.42
C LEU A 98 -16.31 15.84 12.35
N SER A 99 -15.30 15.97 13.21
CA SER A 99 -14.20 15.00 13.35
C SER A 99 -14.67 13.62 13.81
N SER A 100 -15.55 13.51 14.81
CA SER A 100 -16.00 12.21 15.30
C SER A 100 -16.89 11.48 14.28
N THR A 101 -17.73 12.24 13.57
CA THR A 101 -18.53 11.69 12.47
C THR A 101 -17.64 11.27 11.31
N ALA A 102 -16.65 12.09 10.95
CA ALA A 102 -15.67 11.78 9.92
C ALA A 102 -14.96 10.48 10.21
N ILE A 103 -14.40 10.29 11.41
CA ILE A 103 -13.72 9.05 11.82
C ILE A 103 -14.60 7.82 11.53
N ARG A 104 -15.85 7.82 12.02
CA ARG A 104 -16.78 6.68 11.88
C ARG A 104 -17.14 6.40 10.43
N VAL A 105 -17.52 7.44 9.68
CA VAL A 105 -17.94 7.30 8.28
C VAL A 105 -16.76 6.87 7.42
N THR A 106 -15.58 7.46 7.61
CA THR A 106 -14.39 7.09 6.83
C THR A 106 -13.90 5.69 7.15
N SER A 107 -14.09 5.20 8.38
CA SER A 107 -13.79 3.80 8.72
C SER A 107 -14.67 2.85 7.90
N ASP A 108 -15.99 3.05 7.87
CA ASP A 108 -16.90 2.19 7.08
C ASP A 108 -16.58 2.26 5.58
N LEU A 109 -16.29 3.46 5.06
CA LEU A 109 -15.88 3.63 3.66
C LEU A 109 -14.55 2.93 3.37
N TYR A 110 -13.60 3.01 4.29
CA TYR A 110 -12.30 2.36 4.16
C TYR A 110 -12.44 0.84 4.17
N ASP A 111 -13.22 0.27 5.10
CA ASP A 111 -13.43 -1.17 5.23
C ASP A 111 -13.97 -1.76 3.93
N ARG A 112 -14.95 -1.08 3.31
CA ARG A 112 -15.48 -1.46 1.98
C ARG A 112 -14.43 -1.38 0.88
N CYS A 113 -13.52 -0.40 0.92
CA CYS A 113 -12.44 -0.30 -0.07
C CYS A 113 -11.39 -1.40 0.12
N ALA A 114 -11.02 -1.71 1.35
CA ALA A 114 -10.06 -2.76 1.67
C ALA A 114 -10.56 -4.14 1.26
N GLU A 115 -11.88 -4.38 1.34
CA GLU A 115 -12.52 -5.63 0.90
C GLU A 115 -12.50 -5.80 -0.63
N ARG A 116 -12.52 -4.72 -1.42
CA ARG A 116 -12.61 -4.79 -2.89
C ARG A 116 -11.47 -5.58 -3.53
N ALA A 117 -10.25 -5.41 -3.03
CA ALA A 117 -9.10 -6.18 -3.51
C ALA A 117 -9.29 -7.70 -3.35
N HIS A 118 -10.06 -8.14 -2.35
CA HIS A 118 -10.38 -9.54 -2.12
C HIS A 118 -11.59 -10.02 -2.93
N VAL A 119 -12.63 -9.20 -3.06
CA VAL A 119 -13.84 -9.54 -3.85
C VAL A 119 -13.49 -9.66 -5.34
N GLU A 120 -12.67 -8.75 -5.85
CA GLU A 120 -12.28 -8.67 -7.27
C GLU A 120 -10.97 -9.41 -7.55
N ARG A 121 -10.60 -10.37 -6.70
CA ARG A 121 -9.34 -11.12 -6.76
C ARG A 121 -9.11 -11.75 -8.14
N ASN A 122 -10.15 -12.32 -8.75
CA ASN A 122 -10.03 -13.00 -10.04
C ASN A 122 -9.65 -12.03 -11.16
N PHE A 123 -10.22 -10.83 -11.15
CA PHE A 123 -9.89 -9.79 -12.12
C PHE A 123 -8.46 -9.26 -11.90
N TRP A 124 -8.12 -8.87 -10.68
CA TRP A 124 -6.83 -8.24 -10.39
C TRP A 124 -5.65 -9.19 -10.54
N TYR A 125 -5.76 -10.43 -10.07
CA TYR A 125 -4.64 -11.37 -10.06
C TYR A 125 -4.70 -12.41 -11.19
N GLY A 126 -5.88 -12.67 -11.76
CA GLY A 126 -6.06 -13.54 -12.91
C GLY A 126 -5.93 -12.74 -14.21
N ASP A 127 -6.95 -11.96 -14.55
CA ASP A 127 -7.05 -11.28 -15.84
C ASP A 127 -5.97 -10.20 -16.03
N CYS A 128 -5.70 -9.42 -14.97
CA CYS A 128 -4.69 -8.36 -14.97
C CYS A 128 -3.27 -8.87 -14.70
N ALA A 129 -3.11 -10.18 -14.43
CA ALA A 129 -1.85 -10.87 -14.15
C ALA A 129 -0.97 -10.21 -13.07
N LEU A 130 -1.58 -9.53 -12.08
CA LEU A 130 -0.82 -8.94 -10.98
C LEU A 130 -0.42 -10.01 -9.97
N PRO A 131 0.77 -9.93 -9.36
CA PRO A 131 1.16 -10.86 -8.32
C PRO A 131 0.43 -10.54 -7.01
N GLN A 132 0.16 -11.55 -6.20
CA GLN A 132 -0.46 -11.38 -4.89
C GLN A 132 0.56 -10.96 -3.83
N THR A 133 1.00 -9.70 -3.93
CA THR A 133 1.95 -9.10 -2.98
C THR A 133 1.31 -7.97 -2.19
N TYR A 134 1.94 -7.63 -1.07
CA TYR A 134 1.59 -6.44 -0.30
C TYR A 134 1.63 -5.16 -1.15
N GLN A 135 2.62 -5.03 -2.03
CA GLN A 135 2.74 -3.88 -2.92
C GLN A 135 1.55 -3.78 -3.87
N THR A 136 1.12 -4.90 -4.45
CA THR A 136 -0.06 -4.96 -5.33
C THR A 136 -1.33 -4.57 -4.59
N TRP A 137 -1.54 -5.12 -3.39
CA TRP A 137 -2.66 -4.75 -2.53
C TRP A 137 -2.67 -3.24 -2.24
N PHE A 138 -1.51 -2.66 -1.94
CA PHE A 138 -1.40 -1.22 -1.69
C PHE A 138 -1.82 -0.40 -2.90
N GLN A 139 -1.35 -0.74 -4.11
CA GLN A 139 -1.70 0.01 -5.33
C GLN A 139 -3.20 -0.10 -5.69
N ILE A 140 -3.78 -1.30 -5.58
CA ILE A 140 -5.22 -1.50 -5.82
C ILE A 140 -6.05 -0.71 -4.81
N THR A 141 -5.73 -0.81 -3.52
CA THR A 141 -6.45 -0.10 -2.47
C THR A 141 -6.30 1.41 -2.63
N ASN A 142 -5.09 1.88 -2.96
CA ASN A 142 -4.79 3.29 -3.20
C ASN A 142 -5.62 3.89 -4.35
N LEU A 143 -5.90 3.12 -5.41
CA LEU A 143 -6.83 3.53 -6.46
C LEU A 143 -8.26 3.77 -5.90
N HIS A 144 -8.76 2.85 -5.08
CA HIS A 144 -10.08 3.00 -4.46
C HIS A 144 -10.15 4.21 -3.52
N ILE A 145 -9.09 4.43 -2.73
CA ILE A 145 -8.97 5.61 -1.87
C ILE A 145 -8.96 6.88 -2.72
N TYR A 146 -8.24 6.91 -3.84
CA TYR A 146 -8.27 8.05 -4.76
C TYR A 146 -9.70 8.37 -5.25
N LEU A 147 -10.46 7.35 -5.67
CA LEU A 147 -11.84 7.54 -6.12
C LEU A 147 -12.75 8.15 -5.02
N LEU A 148 -12.55 7.75 -3.76
CA LEU A 148 -13.25 8.36 -2.62
C LEU A 148 -12.79 9.80 -2.36
N LEU A 149 -11.49 10.07 -2.44
CA LEU A 149 -10.94 11.41 -2.28
C LEU A 149 -11.49 12.37 -3.34
N VAL A 150 -11.64 11.92 -4.59
CA VAL A 150 -12.28 12.70 -5.66
C VAL A 150 -13.73 13.01 -5.29
N ARG A 151 -14.48 12.06 -4.73
CA ARG A 151 -15.86 12.28 -4.28
C ARG A 151 -15.94 13.29 -3.14
N PHE A 152 -15.00 13.28 -2.20
CA PHE A 152 -14.97 14.25 -1.10
C PHE A 152 -14.73 15.68 -1.56
N ARG A 153 -14.20 15.92 -2.77
CA ARG A 153 -14.04 17.28 -3.33
C ARG A 153 -15.37 17.98 -3.59
N ALA A 154 -16.48 17.25 -3.63
CA ALA A 154 -17.82 17.82 -3.74
C ALA A 154 -18.37 18.36 -2.39
N LEU A 155 -17.72 18.05 -1.26
CA LEU A 155 -18.11 18.54 0.07
C LEU A 155 -17.59 19.97 0.31
N PRO A 156 -18.15 20.69 1.32
CA PRO A 156 -17.57 21.95 1.79
C PRO A 156 -16.09 21.79 2.15
N ARG A 157 -15.26 22.81 1.89
CA ARG A 157 -13.78 22.69 1.98
C ARG A 157 -13.29 22.24 3.36
N ASP A 158 -13.92 22.70 4.43
CA ASP A 158 -13.52 22.35 5.80
C ASP A 158 -13.86 20.89 6.13
N GLU A 159 -15.05 20.43 5.74
CA GLU A 159 -15.46 19.03 5.84
C GLU A 159 -14.57 18.13 4.99
N ALA A 160 -14.39 18.47 3.72
CA ALA A 160 -13.61 17.68 2.76
C ALA A 160 -12.18 17.41 3.27
N ARG A 161 -11.54 18.39 3.91
CA ARG A 161 -10.21 18.23 4.52
C ARG A 161 -10.23 17.22 5.65
N THR A 162 -11.17 17.32 6.58
CA THR A 162 -11.28 16.39 7.71
C THR A 162 -11.59 14.98 7.23
N TYR A 163 -12.57 14.79 6.35
CA TYR A 163 -12.89 13.47 5.78
C TYR A 163 -11.72 12.87 5.00
N SER A 164 -11.02 13.66 4.20
CA SER A 164 -9.84 13.19 3.46
C SER A 164 -8.71 12.77 4.40
N GLN A 165 -8.45 13.57 5.45
CA GLN A 165 -7.41 13.28 6.43
C GLN A 165 -7.71 11.98 7.19
N GLU A 166 -8.95 11.80 7.66
CA GLU A 166 -9.34 10.58 8.38
C GLU A 166 -9.30 9.36 7.46
N LEU A 167 -9.78 9.45 6.22
CA LEU A 167 -9.72 8.32 5.28
C LEU A 167 -8.27 7.86 5.01
N ILE A 168 -7.35 8.82 4.80
CA ILE A 168 -5.92 8.52 4.60
C ILE A 168 -5.33 7.92 5.88
N ASN A 169 -5.72 8.40 7.06
CA ASN A 169 -5.27 7.85 8.33
C ASN A 169 -5.65 6.37 8.47
N HIS A 170 -6.93 6.01 8.24
CA HIS A 170 -7.37 4.61 8.26
C HIS A 170 -6.57 3.73 7.30
N PHE A 171 -6.31 4.23 6.09
CA PHE A 171 -5.51 3.53 5.09
C PHE A 171 -4.08 3.23 5.56
N PHE A 172 -3.39 4.23 6.11
CA PHE A 172 -2.02 4.03 6.58
C PHE A 172 -1.92 3.22 7.87
N ILE A 173 -2.95 3.23 8.73
CA ILE A 173 -3.02 2.35 9.89
C ILE A 173 -3.13 0.88 9.46
N ASP A 174 -3.99 0.55 8.48
CA ASP A 174 -4.08 -0.82 7.95
C ASP A 174 -2.78 -1.23 7.23
N ALA A 175 -2.22 -0.33 6.42
CA ALA A 175 -0.94 -0.56 5.76
C ALA A 175 0.17 -0.88 6.76
N GLU A 176 0.29 -0.10 7.83
CA GLU A 176 1.27 -0.33 8.88
C GLU A 176 1.01 -1.64 9.65
N SER A 177 -0.26 -1.96 9.92
CA SER A 177 -0.64 -3.22 10.57
C SER A 177 -0.20 -4.44 9.76
N ARG A 178 -0.57 -4.47 8.47
CA ARG A 178 -0.17 -5.54 7.54
C ARG A 178 1.34 -5.64 7.35
N MET A 179 2.05 -4.51 7.40
CA MET A 179 3.51 -4.46 7.36
C MET A 179 4.11 -5.13 8.62
N ARG A 180 3.62 -4.79 9.81
CA ARG A 180 4.05 -5.41 11.06
C ARG A 180 3.76 -6.91 11.08
N ASP A 181 2.60 -7.33 10.61
CA ASP A 181 2.22 -8.74 10.52
C ASP A 181 3.17 -9.52 9.61
N ARG A 182 3.69 -8.89 8.54
CA ARG A 182 4.59 -9.53 7.57
C ARG A 182 6.06 -9.57 8.00
N PHE A 183 6.57 -8.49 8.59
CA PHE A 183 8.00 -8.34 8.92
C PHE A 183 8.32 -8.62 10.40
N GLY A 184 7.31 -8.73 11.26
CA GLY A 184 7.46 -8.92 12.70
C GLY A 184 7.85 -7.64 13.45
N VAL A 185 7.62 -7.65 14.78
CA VAL A 185 7.80 -6.48 15.67
C VAL A 185 9.26 -6.02 15.78
N GLN A 186 10.23 -6.90 15.48
CA GLN A 186 11.66 -6.64 15.72
C GLN A 186 12.31 -5.65 14.76
N THR A 187 11.63 -5.21 13.69
CA THR A 187 12.24 -4.34 12.68
C THR A 187 11.49 -3.03 12.43
N SER A 188 11.16 -2.31 13.50
CA SER A 188 10.50 -0.99 13.46
C SER A 188 11.20 0.03 12.54
N ARG A 189 12.52 -0.05 12.38
CA ARG A 189 13.27 0.83 11.45
C ARG A 189 12.92 0.55 9.99
N LEU A 190 12.80 -0.72 9.60
CA LEU A 190 12.39 -1.10 8.24
C LEU A 190 10.94 -0.70 7.98
N VAL A 191 10.04 -0.98 8.94
CA VAL A 191 8.62 -0.59 8.84
C VAL A 191 8.49 0.92 8.63
N LYS A 192 9.20 1.73 9.41
CA LYS A 192 9.18 3.20 9.28
C LYS A 192 9.71 3.67 7.93
N GLY A 193 10.82 3.08 7.45
CA GLY A 193 11.38 3.39 6.14
C GLY A 193 10.39 3.07 5.02
N TYR A 194 9.79 1.88 5.08
CA TYR A 194 8.81 1.43 4.11
C TYR A 194 7.53 2.29 4.13
N MET A 195 7.01 2.63 5.31
CA MET A 195 5.84 3.53 5.45
C MET A 195 6.10 4.91 4.85
N ARG A 196 7.30 5.46 5.02
CA ARG A 196 7.68 6.73 4.37
C ARG A 196 7.65 6.59 2.85
N ASP A 197 8.22 5.50 2.33
CA ASP A 197 8.28 5.28 0.88
C ASP A 197 6.87 5.05 0.31
N MET A 198 5.99 4.34 1.02
CA MET A 198 4.58 4.18 0.67
C MET A 198 3.81 5.50 0.69
N HIS A 199 4.07 6.35 1.69
CA HIS A 199 3.44 7.67 1.75
C HIS A 199 3.87 8.55 0.56
N GLN A 200 5.14 8.47 0.15
CA GLN A 200 5.60 9.13 -1.07
C GLN A 200 4.92 8.57 -2.33
N GLN A 201 4.78 7.25 -2.44
CA GLN A 201 4.06 6.60 -3.55
C GLN A 201 2.60 7.03 -3.62
N HIS A 202 1.90 7.07 -2.48
CA HIS A 202 0.52 7.53 -2.40
C HIS A 202 0.36 8.95 -2.95
N ARG A 203 1.18 9.91 -2.49
CA ARG A 203 1.10 11.31 -2.98
C ARG A 203 1.45 11.43 -4.45
N GLY A 204 2.47 10.69 -4.91
CA GLY A 204 2.86 10.66 -6.32
C GLY A 204 1.77 10.10 -7.23
N SER A 205 1.05 9.08 -6.75
CA SER A 205 -0.06 8.48 -7.48
C SER A 205 -1.26 9.43 -7.58
N ILE A 206 -1.65 10.08 -6.48
CA ILE A 206 -2.74 11.07 -6.46
C ILE A 206 -2.47 12.17 -7.47
N LEU A 207 -1.26 12.73 -7.47
CA LEU A 207 -0.89 13.78 -8.43
C LEU A 207 -1.06 13.31 -9.88
N SER A 208 -0.60 12.09 -10.20
CA SER A 208 -0.75 11.58 -11.56
C SER A 208 -2.18 11.22 -11.94
N PHE A 209 -3.00 10.76 -10.99
CA PHE A 209 -4.41 10.52 -11.25
C PHE A 209 -5.17 11.84 -11.46
N ASP A 210 -4.82 12.90 -10.73
CA ASP A 210 -5.39 14.23 -10.94
C ASP A 210 -5.00 14.83 -12.29
N GLU A 211 -3.74 14.66 -12.72
CA GLU A 211 -3.33 15.03 -14.08
C GLU A 211 -4.08 14.22 -15.15
N GLY A 212 -4.27 12.92 -14.92
CA GLY A 212 -5.03 12.05 -15.80
C GLY A 212 -6.50 12.45 -15.91
N LEU A 213 -7.13 12.78 -14.78
CA LEU A 213 -8.54 13.18 -14.71
C LEU A 213 -8.82 14.47 -15.48
N VAL A 214 -7.90 15.45 -15.43
CA VAL A 214 -8.00 16.70 -16.21
C VAL A 214 -7.56 16.50 -17.66
N GLY A 215 -6.60 15.61 -17.88
CA GLY A 215 -5.93 15.38 -19.15
C GLY A 215 -6.64 14.44 -20.13
N GLY A 216 -7.78 13.86 -19.74
CA GLY A 216 -8.57 12.95 -20.57
C GLY A 216 -8.12 11.48 -20.52
N ASP A 217 -8.87 10.62 -21.21
CA ASP A 217 -8.80 9.16 -21.05
C ASP A 217 -7.41 8.56 -21.31
N VAL A 218 -6.67 9.07 -22.30
CA VAL A 218 -5.33 8.56 -22.62
C VAL A 218 -4.36 8.83 -21.47
N ARG A 219 -4.38 10.03 -20.89
CA ARG A 219 -3.53 10.38 -19.74
C ARG A 219 -3.96 9.63 -18.48
N MET A 220 -5.26 9.43 -18.29
CA MET A 220 -5.77 8.61 -17.19
C MET A 220 -5.32 7.14 -17.32
N ALA A 221 -5.42 6.55 -18.51
CA ALA A 221 -4.94 5.19 -18.78
C ALA A 221 -3.42 5.06 -18.52
N GLN A 222 -2.62 6.03 -18.97
CA GLN A 222 -1.20 6.08 -18.70
C GLN A 222 -0.90 6.18 -17.19
N ALA A 223 -1.64 7.03 -16.47
CA ALA A 223 -1.49 7.19 -15.03
C ALA A 223 -1.81 5.87 -14.29
N LEU A 224 -2.91 5.20 -14.65
CA LEU A 224 -3.27 3.89 -14.10
C LEU A 224 -2.17 2.85 -14.39
N TRP A 225 -1.71 2.77 -15.63
CA TRP A 225 -0.67 1.83 -16.04
C TRP A 225 0.61 1.98 -15.20
N ARG A 226 1.11 3.21 -15.06
CA ARG A 226 2.34 3.51 -14.32
C ARG A 226 2.23 3.22 -12.83
N ASN A 227 1.07 3.44 -12.21
CA ASN A 227 0.92 3.24 -10.77
C ASN A 227 0.64 1.76 -10.41
N ILE A 228 -0.17 1.06 -11.20
CA ILE A 228 -0.59 -0.31 -10.90
C ILE A 228 0.39 -1.34 -11.47
N TRP A 229 0.87 -1.15 -12.72
CA TRP A 229 1.77 -2.08 -13.41
C TRP A 229 3.22 -1.59 -13.53
N GLY A 230 3.54 -0.35 -13.13
CA GLY A 230 4.86 0.26 -13.33
C GLY A 230 6.05 -0.43 -12.66
N ALA A 231 5.81 -1.42 -11.81
CA ALA A 231 6.85 -2.30 -11.29
C ALA A 231 7.21 -3.50 -12.22
N GLY A 232 6.76 -3.47 -13.49
CA GLY A 232 7.15 -4.44 -14.51
C GLY A 232 6.25 -5.68 -14.63
N TRP A 233 5.06 -5.64 -14.03
CA TRP A 233 4.14 -6.79 -13.98
C TRP A 233 3.31 -6.97 -15.25
N GLY A 234 3.22 -5.94 -16.10
CA GLY A 234 2.44 -5.97 -17.36
C GLY A 234 3.04 -6.82 -18.48
N THR A 235 4.26 -7.33 -18.34
CA THR A 235 4.95 -8.16 -19.34
C THR A 235 4.99 -9.64 -19.02
N SER A 236 4.66 -10.04 -17.78
CA SER A 236 4.83 -11.43 -17.31
C SER A 236 3.55 -12.27 -17.42
N GLY A 237 2.46 -11.69 -17.91
CA GLY A 237 1.13 -12.31 -17.99
C GLY A 237 0.76 -12.94 -19.34
N ALA A 238 1.73 -13.21 -20.23
CA ALA A 238 1.46 -14.07 -21.37
C ALA A 238 1.11 -15.47 -20.84
N CYS A 239 -0.20 -15.76 -20.79
CA CYS A 239 -0.79 -17.02 -20.37
C CYS A 239 0.00 -18.22 -20.95
N PRO A 240 0.52 -19.14 -20.13
CA PRO A 240 0.85 -20.46 -20.61
C PRO A 240 -0.46 -21.12 -21.02
N THR A 241 -0.71 -21.19 -22.32
CA THR A 241 -1.72 -22.06 -22.93
C THR A 241 -1.71 -23.40 -22.22
N SER A 242 -2.76 -23.72 -21.47
CA SER A 242 -3.02 -25.09 -21.06
C SER A 242 -3.28 -25.90 -22.33
N ARG A 243 -2.26 -26.61 -22.83
CA ARG A 243 -2.50 -27.77 -23.69
C ARG A 243 -3.22 -28.80 -22.84
N ALA A 244 -4.54 -28.84 -22.95
CA ALA A 244 -5.29 -30.04 -22.65
C ALA A 244 -4.95 -31.06 -23.73
N THR A 245 -4.13 -32.04 -23.35
CA THR A 245 -4.06 -33.37 -23.96
C THR A 245 -5.32 -34.16 -23.69
#